data_AF-A0A8J4XAK3-F1
#
_entry.id   AF-A0A8J4XAK3-F1
#
_cell.length_a   1.000
_cell.length_b   1.000
_cell.length_c   1.000
_cell.angle_alpha   90.00
_cell.angle_beta   90.00
_cell.angle_gamma   90.00
#
_symmetry.space_group_name_H-M   'P 1'
#
loop_
_entity.id
_entity.type
_entity.pdbx_description
1 polymer ?
#
loop_
_entity_poly.entity_id
_entity_poly.type
_entity_poly.pdbx_seq_one_letter_code
_entity_poly.pdbx_strand_id
1 'polypeptide(L)'
;MELCVCERFPSDRELVFQARVLCREFMFSRVTREGLSWCRVGAEPPDPPAELTPAALVLLKLGDELEKLQPRLYRNVAKQLNITVALEALVSDAFLSVATEILSLGITWGKVVAIFAVAGGLAVDCVRQEHPAVVYTIEDSLGEFVRKSLVPWLRMRGGW
;
A
#
# COMPACT_ATOMS: atom_id res chain seq x y z
N MET A 1 26.90 8.22 -32.58
CA MET A 1 26.01 7.07 -32.35
C MET A 1 25.52 7.17 -30.92
N GLU A 2 24.43 7.91 -30.71
CA GLU A 2 23.74 7.90 -29.42
C GLU A 2 23.11 6.51 -29.27
N LEU A 3 23.56 5.77 -28.27
CA LEU A 3 22.89 4.56 -27.84
C LEU A 3 21.51 4.99 -27.35
N CYS A 4 20.49 4.61 -28.12
CA CYS A 4 19.11 4.66 -27.69
C CYS A 4 19.04 3.87 -26.38
N VAL A 5 18.99 4.57 -25.24
CA VAL A 5 18.64 3.96 -23.96
C VAL A 5 17.25 3.41 -24.18
N CYS A 6 17.14 2.11 -24.35
CA CYS A 6 15.86 1.44 -24.46
C CYS A 6 15.15 1.72 -23.12
N GLU A 7 14.21 2.66 -23.09
CA GLU A 7 13.34 2.88 -21.94
C GLU A 7 12.60 1.58 -21.70
N ARG A 8 13.14 0.76 -20.79
CA ARG A 8 12.59 -0.55 -20.49
C ARG A 8 11.32 -0.30 -19.69
N PHE A 9 10.18 -0.31 -20.37
CA PHE A 9 8.90 -0.23 -19.69
C PHE A 9 8.75 -1.43 -18.74
N PRO A 10 8.41 -1.19 -17.46
CA PRO A 10 8.21 -2.26 -16.50
C PRO A 10 7.05 -3.16 -16.97
N SER A 11 7.24 -4.48 -16.83
CA SER A 11 6.18 -5.43 -17.14
C SER A 11 5.06 -5.34 -16.10
N ASP A 12 3.86 -5.83 -16.43
CA ASP A 12 2.73 -5.85 -15.50
C ASP A 12 3.08 -6.60 -14.20
N ARG A 13 3.86 -7.69 -14.33
CA ARG A 13 4.35 -8.46 -13.18
C ARG A 13 5.32 -7.64 -12.33
N GLU A 14 6.18 -6.87 -12.98
CA GLU A 14 7.13 -5.98 -12.30
C GLU A 14 6.40 -4.88 -11.55
N LEU A 15 5.44 -4.19 -12.17
CA LEU A 15 4.64 -3.14 -11.52
C LEU A 15 3.90 -3.66 -10.29
N VAL A 16 3.33 -4.87 -10.36
CA VAL A 16 2.64 -5.50 -9.23
C VAL A 16 3.63 -5.92 -8.14
N PHE A 17 4.79 -6.45 -8.51
CA PHE A 17 5.85 -6.77 -7.55
C PHE A 17 6.34 -5.53 -6.81
N GLN A 18 6.65 -4.47 -7.54
CA GLN A 18 7.06 -3.17 -7.00
C GLN A 18 6.01 -2.60 -6.03
N ALA A 19 4.72 -2.72 -6.38
CA ALA A 19 3.63 -2.28 -5.51
C ALA A 19 3.59 -3.03 -4.17
N ARG A 20 3.86 -4.34 -4.19
CA ARG A 20 3.91 -5.17 -2.97
C ARG A 20 5.09 -4.77 -2.08
N VAL A 21 6.26 -4.55 -2.67
CA VAL A 21 7.45 -4.03 -1.96
C VAL A 21 7.14 -2.71 -1.27
N LEU A 22 6.61 -1.73 -2.03
CA LEU A 22 6.22 -0.42 -1.50
C LEU A 22 5.15 -0.55 -0.40
N CYS A 23 4.19 -1.46 -0.56
CA CYS A 23 3.12 -1.67 0.42
C CYS A 23 3.69 -2.23 1.73
N ARG A 24 4.56 -3.23 1.64
CA ARG A 24 5.16 -3.86 2.81
C ARG A 24 6.02 -2.88 3.60
N GLU A 25 6.84 -2.07 2.92
CA GLU A 25 7.62 -0.99 3.53
C GLU A 25 6.72 0.05 4.19
N PHE A 26 5.66 0.47 3.51
CA PHE A 26 4.69 1.44 4.06
C PHE A 26 4.01 0.90 5.33
N MET A 27 3.48 -0.32 5.29
CA MET A 27 2.85 -0.95 6.46
C MET A 27 3.84 -1.12 7.61
N PHE A 28 5.08 -1.55 7.33
CA PHE A 28 6.14 -1.65 8.33
C PHE A 28 6.41 -0.30 9.02
N SER A 29 6.57 0.77 8.23
CA SER A 29 6.75 2.13 8.74
C SER A 29 5.58 2.55 9.66
N ARG A 30 4.34 2.24 9.29
CA ARG A 30 3.16 2.60 10.10
C ARG A 30 3.04 1.81 11.39
N VAL A 31 3.30 0.50 11.35
CA VAL A 31 3.27 -0.36 12.53
C VAL A 31 4.35 0.06 13.54
N THR A 32 5.57 0.27 13.06
CA THR A 32 6.71 0.68 13.92
C THR A 32 6.54 2.09 14.49
N ARG A 33 6.00 3.04 13.73
CA ARG A 33 5.70 4.39 14.18
C ARG A 33 4.69 4.43 15.34
N GLU A 34 3.78 3.45 15.40
CA GLU A 34 2.81 3.29 16.50
C GLU A 34 3.39 2.54 17.71
N GLY A 35 4.69 2.23 17.71
CA GLY A 35 5.36 1.48 18.77
C GLY A 35 4.99 0.00 18.83
N LEU A 36 4.36 -0.53 17.77
CA LEU A 36 3.97 -1.93 17.66
C LEU A 36 5.10 -2.77 17.07
N SER A 37 5.16 -4.04 17.47
CA SER A 37 6.21 -4.95 17.00
C SER A 37 5.84 -5.63 15.68
N TRP A 38 6.61 -5.36 14.63
CA TRP A 38 6.51 -6.04 13.34
C TRP A 38 6.95 -7.52 13.39
N CYS A 39 7.71 -7.94 14.40
CA CYS A 39 8.24 -9.31 14.45
C CYS A 39 7.14 -10.38 14.45
N ARG A 40 5.92 -10.02 14.88
CA ARG A 40 4.75 -10.90 14.85
C ARG A 40 4.15 -11.06 13.45
N VAL A 41 4.40 -10.11 12.55
CA VAL A 41 4.03 -10.19 11.13
C VAL A 41 5.05 -11.04 10.40
N GLY A 42 6.34 -10.72 10.51
CA GLY A 42 7.42 -11.50 9.93
C GLY A 42 8.77 -10.77 10.00
N ALA A 43 9.68 -11.15 9.10
CA ALA A 43 10.92 -10.42 8.93
C ALA A 43 10.64 -8.96 8.50
N GLU A 44 11.50 -8.06 8.97
CA GLU A 44 11.57 -6.68 8.48
C GLU A 44 11.67 -6.69 6.95
N PRO A 45 10.91 -5.83 6.24
CA PRO A 45 11.05 -5.75 4.79
C PRO A 45 12.51 -5.42 4.42
N PRO A 46 13.08 -6.07 3.40
CA PRO A 46 14.37 -5.66 2.87
C PRO A 46 14.25 -4.24 2.31
N ASP A 47 15.38 -3.53 2.25
CA ASP A 47 15.43 -2.24 1.58
C ASP A 47 14.84 -2.33 0.17
N PRO A 48 14.02 -1.36 -0.25
CA PRO A 48 13.47 -1.35 -1.60
C PRO A 48 14.64 -1.31 -2.61
N PRO A 49 14.49 -1.96 -3.78
CA PRO A 49 15.46 -1.83 -4.87
C PRO A 49 15.81 -0.37 -5.13
N ALA A 50 17.06 -0.06 -5.47
CA ALA A 50 17.54 1.31 -5.64
C ALA A 50 16.66 2.16 -6.59
N GLU A 51 16.06 1.52 -7.58
CA GLU A 51 15.14 2.13 -8.55
C GLU A 51 13.80 2.57 -7.92
N LEU A 52 13.35 1.87 -6.87
CA LEU A 52 12.11 2.16 -6.14
C LEU A 52 12.31 3.05 -4.91
N THR A 53 13.53 3.19 -4.41
CA THR A 53 13.82 4.00 -3.21
C THR A 53 13.23 5.42 -3.28
N PRO A 54 13.29 6.15 -4.41
CA PRO A 54 12.66 7.48 -4.50
C PRO A 54 11.13 7.42 -4.34
N ALA A 55 10.48 6.44 -4.96
CA ALA A 55 9.03 6.24 -4.87
C ALA A 55 8.61 5.89 -3.44
N ALA A 56 9.35 5.00 -2.77
CA ALA A 56 9.15 4.63 -1.37
C ALA A 56 9.20 5.85 -0.44
N LEU A 57 10.26 6.67 -0.56
CA LEU A 57 10.44 7.87 0.25
C LEU A 57 9.31 8.89 0.03
N VAL A 58 8.92 9.13 -1.22
CA VAL A 58 7.82 10.04 -1.57
C VAL A 58 6.50 9.51 -1.03
N LEU A 59 6.25 8.21 -1.18
CA LEU A 59 5.04 7.55 -0.69
C LEU A 59 4.89 7.71 0.83
N LEU A 60 5.95 7.43 1.59
CA LEU A 60 5.99 7.59 3.04
C LEU A 60 5.72 9.05 3.44
N LYS A 61 6.42 10.00 2.81
CA LYS A 61 6.30 11.43 3.09
C LYS A 61 4.89 11.96 2.79
N LEU A 62 4.34 11.62 1.63
CA LEU A 62 2.99 12.04 1.25
C LEU A 62 1.92 11.36 2.12
N GLY A 63 2.14 10.10 2.50
CA GLY A 63 1.29 9.41 3.47
C GLY A 63 1.25 10.14 4.81
N ASP A 64 2.40 10.62 5.31
CA ASP A 64 2.45 11.39 6.55
C ASP A 64 1.67 12.71 6.44
N GLU A 65 1.81 13.44 5.32
CA GLU A 65 1.07 14.68 5.10
C GLU A 65 -0.44 14.45 5.00
N LEU A 66 -0.86 13.41 4.28
CA LEU A 66 -2.26 13.03 4.11
C LEU A 66 -2.91 12.60 5.44
N GLU A 67 -2.18 11.86 6.27
CA GLU A 67 -2.62 11.50 7.62
C GLU A 67 -2.69 12.70 8.58
N LYS A 68 -1.82 13.70 8.42
CA LYS A 68 -1.90 14.98 9.18
C LYS A 68 -3.12 15.81 8.76
N LEU A 69 -3.43 15.85 7.46
CA LEU A 69 -4.56 16.61 6.93
C LEU A 69 -5.90 16.01 7.33
N GLN A 70 -6.00 14.68 7.37
CA GLN A 70 -7.25 14.00 7.74
C GLN A 70 -7.01 12.87 8.75
N PRO A 71 -6.66 13.19 10.01
CA PRO A 71 -6.32 12.18 11.02
C PRO A 71 -7.46 11.21 11.32
N ARG A 72 -8.70 11.67 11.15
CA ARG A 72 -9.90 10.85 11.40
C ARG A 72 -10.13 9.78 10.34
N LEU A 73 -9.66 9.98 9.10
CA LEU A 73 -9.90 9.05 8.00
C LEU A 73 -8.90 7.90 8.00
N TYR A 74 -7.65 8.16 8.37
CA TYR A 74 -6.56 7.19 8.26
C TYR A 74 -6.17 6.53 9.60
N ARG A 75 -6.79 6.91 10.71
CA ARG A 75 -6.64 6.22 12.02
C ARG A 75 -7.87 5.37 12.33
N ASN A 76 -7.66 4.18 12.89
CA ASN A 76 -8.72 3.23 13.23
C ASN A 76 -9.59 2.88 12.01
N VAL A 77 -8.95 2.53 10.90
CA VAL A 77 -9.63 2.23 9.64
C VAL A 77 -10.60 1.07 9.81
N ALA A 78 -10.22 0.01 10.53
CA ALA A 78 -11.10 -1.12 10.80
C ALA A 78 -12.37 -0.71 11.58
N LYS A 79 -12.22 0.20 12.54
CA LYS A 79 -13.34 0.74 13.32
C LYS A 79 -14.26 1.61 12.46
N GLN A 80 -13.70 2.43 11.57
CA GLN A 80 -14.49 3.24 10.64
C GLN A 80 -15.27 2.39 9.63
N LEU A 81 -14.69 1.27 9.21
CA LEU A 81 -15.33 0.31 8.31
C LEU A 81 -16.26 -0.67 9.04
N ASN A 82 -16.31 -0.61 10.38
CA ASN A 82 -17.09 -1.52 11.23
C ASN A 82 -16.83 -3.00 10.92
N ILE A 83 -15.56 -3.36 10.68
CA ILE A 83 -15.14 -4.73 10.36
C ILE A 83 -14.32 -5.33 11.50
N THR A 84 -14.43 -6.65 11.62
CA THR A 84 -13.58 -7.44 12.52
C THR A 84 -12.34 -7.90 11.77
N VAL A 85 -11.16 -7.49 12.22
CA VAL A 85 -9.89 -7.84 11.55
C VAL A 85 -9.46 -9.29 11.76
N ALA A 86 -10.21 -10.09 12.55
CA ALA A 86 -9.96 -11.52 12.73
C ALA A 86 -10.29 -12.36 11.49
N LEU A 87 -11.09 -11.83 10.55
CA LEU A 87 -11.51 -12.54 9.35
C LEU A 87 -10.85 -11.91 8.12
N GLU A 88 -9.89 -12.65 7.54
CA GLU A 88 -9.13 -12.22 6.36
C GLU A 88 -10.03 -11.74 5.22
N ALA A 89 -11.10 -12.49 4.91
CA ALA A 89 -12.05 -12.15 3.86
C ALA A 89 -12.73 -10.79 4.07
N LEU A 90 -13.07 -10.44 5.32
CA LEU A 90 -13.68 -9.14 5.60
C LEU A 90 -12.69 -8.00 5.42
N VAL A 91 -11.42 -8.22 5.79
CA VAL A 91 -10.37 -7.22 5.62
C VAL A 91 -10.04 -7.01 4.14
N SER A 92 -9.92 -8.09 3.35
CA SER A 92 -9.71 -7.99 1.91
C SER A 92 -10.88 -7.29 1.21
N ASP A 93 -12.11 -7.67 1.51
CA ASP A 93 -13.30 -7.09 0.87
C ASP A 93 -13.45 -5.61 1.20
N ALA A 94 -13.25 -5.25 2.48
CA ALA A 94 -13.32 -3.86 2.91
C ALA A 94 -12.21 -3.01 2.29
N PHE A 95 -10.97 -3.52 2.27
CA PHE A 95 -9.85 -2.84 1.61
C PHE A 95 -10.14 -2.60 0.12
N LEU A 96 -10.55 -3.63 -0.62
CA LEU A 96 -10.83 -3.54 -2.06
C LEU A 96 -12.02 -2.61 -2.35
N SER A 97 -13.05 -2.63 -1.50
CA SER A 97 -14.20 -1.73 -1.63
C SER A 97 -13.78 -0.26 -1.45
N VAL A 98 -13.02 0.05 -0.40
CA VAL A 98 -12.50 1.41 -0.16
C VAL A 98 -11.56 1.85 -1.28
N ALA A 99 -10.65 0.99 -1.73
CA ALA A 99 -9.72 1.32 -2.81
C ALA A 99 -10.45 1.60 -4.12
N THR A 100 -11.47 0.81 -4.44
CA THR A 100 -12.35 1.04 -5.61
C THR A 100 -13.06 2.39 -5.52
N GLU A 101 -13.61 2.71 -4.34
CA GLU A 101 -14.32 3.97 -4.13
C GLU A 101 -13.37 5.19 -4.23
N ILE A 102 -12.16 5.10 -3.68
CA ILE A 102 -11.15 6.16 -3.81
C ILE A 102 -10.87 6.48 -5.29
N LEU A 103 -10.86 5.47 -6.16
CA LEU A 103 -10.61 5.63 -7.60
C LEU A 103 -11.87 5.88 -8.43
N SER A 104 -13.08 5.93 -7.85
CA SER A 104 -14.35 6.00 -8.59
C SER A 104 -14.44 7.18 -9.57
N LEU A 105 -13.88 8.33 -9.19
CA LEU A 105 -13.80 9.56 -10.01
C LEU A 105 -12.47 9.73 -10.77
N GLY A 106 -11.76 8.63 -11.02
CA GLY A 106 -10.49 8.62 -11.73
C GLY A 106 -9.26 8.53 -10.84
N ILE A 107 -8.12 8.22 -11.47
CA ILE A 107 -6.87 7.85 -10.80
C ILE A 107 -5.88 9.03 -10.77
N THR A 108 -5.37 9.34 -9.58
CA THR A 108 -4.33 10.35 -9.33
C THR A 108 -3.28 9.78 -8.37
N TRP A 109 -2.06 10.32 -8.37
CA TRP A 109 -1.04 9.90 -7.41
C TRP A 109 -1.46 10.10 -5.95
N GLY A 110 -2.16 11.20 -5.63
CA GLY A 110 -2.69 11.42 -4.28
C GLY A 110 -3.68 10.33 -3.85
N LYS A 111 -4.53 9.85 -4.77
CA LYS A 111 -5.43 8.72 -4.52
C LYS A 111 -4.69 7.39 -4.38
N VAL A 112 -3.63 7.17 -5.17
CA VAL A 112 -2.75 6.01 -5.00
C VAL A 112 -2.15 6.02 -3.60
N VAL A 113 -1.55 7.13 -3.16
CA VAL A 113 -1.01 7.31 -1.80
C VAL A 113 -2.09 7.04 -0.74
N ALA A 114 -3.33 7.52 -0.93
CA ALA A 114 -4.43 7.28 -0.01
C ALA A 114 -4.75 5.78 0.18
N ILE A 115 -4.62 4.97 -0.87
CA ILE A 115 -4.84 3.51 -0.79
C ILE A 115 -3.74 2.84 0.04
N PHE A 116 -2.48 3.25 -0.11
CA PHE A 116 -1.39 2.78 0.75
C PHE A 116 -1.60 3.21 2.21
N ALA A 117 -2.10 4.43 2.45
CA ALA A 117 -2.45 4.89 3.79
C ALA A 117 -3.56 4.03 4.44
N VAL A 118 -4.58 3.63 3.66
CA VAL A 118 -5.63 2.69 4.11
C VAL A 118 -5.02 1.32 4.47
N ALA A 119 -4.14 0.78 3.62
CA ALA A 119 -3.43 -0.48 3.90
C ALA A 119 -2.59 -0.40 5.18
N GLY A 120 -1.83 0.69 5.35
CA GLY A 120 -1.03 0.96 6.55
C GLY A 120 -1.88 1.06 7.82
N GLY A 121 -3.03 1.74 7.76
CA GLY A 121 -3.97 1.83 8.88
C GLY A 121 -4.57 0.47 9.25
N LEU A 122 -4.98 -0.33 8.27
CA LEU A 122 -5.47 -1.69 8.49
C LEU A 122 -4.38 -2.60 9.07
N ALA A 123 -3.13 -2.48 8.63
CA ALA A 123 -2.01 -3.25 9.17
C ALA A 123 -1.76 -2.92 10.65
N VAL A 124 -1.78 -1.64 11.02
CA VAL A 124 -1.71 -1.19 12.42
C VAL A 124 -2.86 -1.81 13.24
N ASP A 125 -4.09 -1.76 12.72
CA ASP A 125 -5.26 -2.31 13.41
C ASP A 125 -5.16 -3.84 13.58
N CYS A 126 -4.64 -4.56 12.58
CA CYS A 126 -4.42 -6.01 12.63
C CYS A 126 -3.37 -6.38 13.68
N VAL A 127 -2.23 -5.69 13.72
CA VAL A 127 -1.16 -5.97 14.70
C VAL A 127 -1.63 -5.62 16.11
N ARG A 128 -2.33 -4.50 16.29
CA ARG A 128 -2.88 -4.06 17.58
C ARG A 128 -3.91 -5.02 18.15
N GLN A 129 -4.68 -5.68 17.29
CA GLN A 129 -5.71 -6.67 17.67
C GLN A 129 -5.19 -8.11 17.67
N GLU A 130 -3.87 -8.31 17.63
CA GLU A 130 -3.23 -9.64 17.69
C GLU A 130 -3.57 -10.57 16.51
N HIS A 131 -3.87 -10.00 15.34
CA HIS A 131 -4.09 -10.70 14.07
C HIS A 131 -3.04 -10.35 12.99
N PRO A 132 -1.73 -10.52 13.27
CA PRO A 132 -0.66 -10.07 12.37
C PRO A 132 -0.60 -10.84 11.04
N ALA A 133 -1.16 -12.05 10.97
CA ALA A 133 -1.22 -12.84 9.73
C ALA A 133 -2.05 -12.14 8.63
N VAL A 134 -3.05 -11.35 9.03
CA VAL A 134 -3.95 -10.64 8.11
C VAL A 134 -3.24 -9.52 7.33
N VAL A 135 -2.07 -9.07 7.81
CA VAL A 135 -1.23 -8.10 7.10
C VAL A 135 -0.78 -8.64 5.73
N TYR A 136 -0.54 -9.95 5.61
CA TYR A 136 -0.22 -10.57 4.32
C TYR A 136 -1.41 -10.52 3.36
N THR A 137 -2.63 -10.73 3.87
CA THR A 137 -3.87 -10.62 3.09
C THR A 137 -4.04 -9.20 2.53
N ILE A 138 -3.68 -8.16 3.30
CA ILE A 138 -3.71 -6.76 2.84
C ILE A 138 -2.68 -6.55 1.71
N GLU A 139 -1.45 -7.03 1.88
CA GLU A 139 -0.39 -6.96 0.86
C GLU A 139 -0.84 -7.62 -0.46
N ASP A 140 -1.40 -8.82 -0.37
CA ASP A 140 -1.89 -9.58 -1.52
C ASP A 140 -3.07 -8.87 -2.21
N SER A 141 -4.01 -8.35 -1.41
CA SER A 141 -5.17 -7.60 -1.91
C SER A 141 -4.74 -6.32 -2.63
N LEU A 142 -3.73 -5.61 -2.12
CA LEU A 142 -3.17 -4.44 -2.80
C LEU A 142 -2.51 -4.84 -4.12
N GLY A 143 -1.74 -5.92 -4.15
CA GLY A 143 -1.14 -6.41 -5.39
C GLY A 143 -2.19 -6.81 -6.44
N GLU A 144 -3.28 -7.45 -6.01
CA GLU A 144 -4.41 -7.81 -6.87
C GLU A 144 -5.12 -6.57 -7.42
N PHE A 145 -5.37 -5.60 -6.56
CA PHE A 145 -5.98 -4.33 -6.93
C PHE A 145 -5.13 -3.56 -7.94
N VAL A 146 -3.82 -3.48 -7.69
CA VAL A 146 -2.87 -2.84 -8.62
C VAL A 146 -2.92 -3.52 -9.98
N ARG A 147 -2.87 -4.86 -10.01
CA ARG A 147 -2.92 -5.63 -11.26
C ARG A 147 -4.16 -5.31 -12.09
N LYS A 148 -5.32 -5.27 -11.45
CA LYS A 148 -6.62 -5.06 -12.11
C LYS A 148 -6.88 -3.61 -12.49
N SER A 149 -6.51 -2.67 -11.62
CA SER A 149 -7.01 -1.29 -11.68
C SER A 149 -5.94 -0.24 -11.96
N LEU A 150 -4.68 -0.48 -11.58
CA LEU A 150 -3.62 0.53 -11.67
C LEU A 150 -2.58 0.24 -12.76
N VAL A 151 -2.32 -1.02 -13.12
CA VAL A 151 -1.29 -1.38 -14.12
C VAL A 151 -1.44 -0.61 -15.43
N PRO A 152 -2.63 -0.52 -16.08
CA PRO A 152 -2.77 0.25 -17.31
C PRO A 152 -2.38 1.73 -17.14
N TRP A 153 -2.76 2.33 -16.01
CA TRP A 153 -2.47 3.72 -15.69
C TRP A 153 -0.98 3.96 -15.36
N LEU A 154 -0.36 3.05 -14.61
CA LEU A 154 1.07 3.10 -14.28
C LEU A 154 1.94 2.98 -15.53
N ARG A 155 1.57 2.11 -16.47
CA ARG A 155 2.29 1.98 -17.75
C ARG A 155 2.30 3.27 -18.55
N MET A 156 1.19 4.02 -18.56
CA MET A 156 1.12 5.33 -19.21
C MET A 156 2.00 6.39 -18.56
N ARG A 157 2.54 6.12 -17.36
CA ARG A 157 3.39 7.04 -16.58
C ARG A 157 4.83 6.59 -16.47
N GLY A 158 5.17 5.46 -17.09
CA GLY A 158 6.51 4.89 -17.05
C GLY A 158 6.81 4.03 -15.82
N GLY A 159 5.90 3.93 -14.85
CA GLY A 159 6.10 3.12 -13.64
C GLY A 159 5.63 3.81 -12.37
N TRP A 160 6.21 3.35 -11.24
CA TRP A 160 6.04 3.92 -9.90
C TRP A 160 6.87 5.19 -9.70
#